data_AF-A0AAW9ZS06-F1
#
_entry.id   AF-A0AAW9ZS06-F1
#
_cell.length_a   1.000
_cell.length_b   1.000
_cell.length_c   1.000
_cell.angle_alpha   90.00
_cell.angle_beta   90.00
_cell.angle_gamma   90.00
#
_symmetry.space_group_name_H-M   'P 1'
#
loop_
_entity.id
_entity.type
_entity.pdbx_description
1 polymer ?
#
loop_
_entity_poly.entity_id
_entity_poly.type
_entity_poly.pdbx_seq_one_letter_code
_entity_poly.pdbx_strand_id
1 'polypeptide(L)'
;MDGECHESSWGKYYFENELGYMVGCLRAFGALMEAHDRILDAHLLCQLHDLAVADVFKRSSPPLRERFQSGYRAQPVEFALSLGRNCSAQGLAEFHRSAAATNGWIEVEPPTHGHPGRLLAQTRSPALCFDKAQDILSQYAAQVPPPSNCRQRAELDDATMHAIAQCCQQLNQHHLFAEANIRTIGFLCLNKLLLDQGVAPTILEYPKVLDMCSTADIIAAIRQGQHRFQALQAA
;
A
#
# COMPACT_ATOMS: atom_id res chain seq x y z
N MET A 1 9.50 -0.28 -1.06
CA MET A 1 10.76 0.48 -0.91
C MET A 1 10.62 1.75 -1.72
N ASP A 2 11.07 2.87 -1.18
CA ASP A 2 11.02 4.19 -1.82
C ASP A 2 12.34 4.47 -2.58
N GLY A 3 12.28 4.61 -3.90
CA GLY A 3 13.42 4.86 -4.77
C GLY A 3 14.18 6.15 -4.43
N GLU A 4 13.52 7.18 -3.88
CA GLU A 4 14.14 8.46 -3.50
C GLU A 4 15.15 8.29 -2.35
N CYS A 5 15.01 7.22 -1.56
CA CYS A 5 15.81 7.00 -0.37
C CYS A 5 17.24 6.51 -0.66
N HIS A 6 17.54 6.12 -1.90
CA HIS A 6 18.88 5.71 -2.32
C HIS A 6 19.90 6.87 -2.33
N GLU A 7 19.43 8.12 -2.35
CA GLU A 7 20.28 9.32 -2.27
C GLU A 7 20.66 9.71 -0.83
N SER A 8 20.14 9.00 0.18
CA SER A 8 20.49 9.24 1.58
C SER A 8 21.94 8.86 1.90
N SER A 9 22.47 9.35 3.03
CA SER A 9 23.81 8.95 3.54
C SER A 9 23.92 7.46 3.88
N TRP A 10 22.78 6.76 3.97
CA TRP A 10 22.69 5.32 4.20
C TRP A 10 22.59 4.53 2.88
N GLY A 11 22.43 5.22 1.74
CA GLY A 11 22.36 4.66 0.40
C GLY A 11 21.35 3.51 0.32
N LYS A 12 21.81 2.36 -0.20
CA LYS A 12 20.99 1.14 -0.31
C LYS A 12 20.51 0.55 1.03
N TYR A 13 21.04 1.00 2.16
CA TYR A 13 20.66 0.54 3.50
C TYR A 13 19.71 1.49 4.22
N TYR A 14 19.22 2.55 3.56
CA TYR A 14 18.34 3.53 4.19
C TYR A 14 17.13 2.90 4.91
N PHE A 15 16.55 1.85 4.34
CA PHE A 15 15.38 1.17 4.91
C PHE A 15 15.67 0.42 6.21
N GLU A 16 16.93 0.14 6.53
CA GLU A 16 17.32 -0.41 7.84
C GLU A 16 17.45 0.67 8.93
N ASN A 17 17.01 1.91 8.64
CA ASN A 17 16.65 2.87 9.69
C ASN A 17 15.54 2.32 10.61
N GLU A 18 14.76 1.35 10.13
CA GLU A 18 13.91 0.46 10.91
C GLU A 18 14.55 -0.94 10.98
N LEU A 19 15.35 -1.21 12.01
CA LEU A 19 16.12 -2.46 12.11
C LEU A 19 15.25 -3.71 11.92
N GLY A 20 15.53 -4.50 10.89
CA GLY A 20 14.77 -5.70 10.52
C GLY A 20 13.72 -5.47 9.43
N TYR A 21 13.58 -4.24 8.92
CA TYR A 21 12.63 -3.88 7.87
C TYR A 21 12.75 -4.77 6.63
N MET A 22 13.97 -4.90 6.08
CA MET A 22 14.16 -5.64 4.82
C MET A 22 13.90 -7.12 5.02
N VAL A 23 14.30 -7.66 6.18
CA VAL A 23 14.05 -9.06 6.53
C VAL A 23 12.54 -9.32 6.63
N GLY A 24 11.78 -8.44 7.28
CA GLY A 24 10.33 -8.53 7.36
C GLY A 24 9.68 -8.48 5.97
N CYS A 25 10.03 -7.48 5.14
CA CYS A 25 9.51 -7.34 3.79
C CYS A 25 9.80 -8.58 2.91
N LEU A 26 11.03 -9.10 2.94
CA LEU A 26 11.40 -10.28 2.14
C LEU A 26 10.69 -11.55 2.63
N ARG A 27 10.53 -11.72 3.96
CA ARG A 27 9.76 -12.83 4.53
C ARG A 27 8.31 -12.80 4.05
N ALA A 28 7.66 -11.63 4.14
CA ALA A 28 6.28 -11.47 3.69
C ALA A 28 6.15 -11.67 2.17
N PHE A 29 7.11 -11.20 1.39
CA PHE A 29 7.13 -11.44 -0.06
C PHE A 29 7.32 -12.93 -0.40
N GLY A 30 8.18 -13.65 0.33
CA GLY A 30 8.31 -15.10 0.19
C GLY A 30 6.99 -15.82 0.42
N ALA A 31 6.28 -15.49 1.52
CA ALA A 31 4.96 -16.05 1.79
C ALA A 31 3.91 -15.65 0.73
N LEU A 32 4.03 -14.46 0.14
CA LEU A 32 3.18 -14.05 -0.98
C LEU A 32 3.37 -14.96 -2.20
N MET A 33 4.62 -15.32 -2.52
CA MET A 33 4.93 -16.20 -3.65
C MET A 33 4.44 -17.64 -3.41
N GLU A 34 4.49 -18.11 -2.16
CA GLU A 34 3.90 -19.40 -1.77
C GLU A 34 2.37 -19.38 -1.85
N ALA A 35 1.75 -18.22 -1.62
CA ALA A 35 0.30 -18.02 -1.67
C ALA A 35 -0.23 -17.55 -3.05
N HIS A 36 0.50 -17.82 -4.14
CA HIS A 36 0.12 -17.33 -5.48
C HIS A 36 -1.28 -17.78 -5.92
N ASP A 37 -1.68 -19.02 -5.61
CA ASP A 37 -3.01 -19.56 -5.94
C ASP A 37 -4.13 -19.08 -5.01
N ARG A 38 -3.79 -18.39 -3.91
CA ARG A 38 -4.78 -17.87 -2.97
C ARG A 38 -5.26 -16.49 -3.42
N ILE A 39 -6.58 -16.31 -3.46
CA ILE A 39 -7.18 -14.97 -3.62
C ILE A 39 -6.76 -14.09 -2.45
N LEU A 40 -6.43 -12.83 -2.72
CA LEU A 40 -6.13 -11.85 -1.68
C LEU A 40 -7.42 -11.44 -0.95
N ASP A 41 -7.62 -12.01 0.23
CA ASP A 41 -8.69 -11.65 1.16
C ASP A 41 -8.14 -10.91 2.39
N ALA A 42 -9.02 -10.50 3.30
CA ALA A 42 -8.62 -9.79 4.52
C ALA A 42 -7.73 -10.63 5.44
N HIS A 43 -7.83 -11.97 5.41
CA HIS A 43 -6.97 -12.84 6.21
C HIS A 43 -5.55 -12.87 5.65
N LEU A 44 -5.39 -13.09 4.34
CA LEU A 44 -4.09 -13.10 3.69
C LEU A 44 -3.42 -11.72 3.78
N LEU A 45 -4.17 -10.63 3.60
CA LEU A 45 -3.65 -9.27 3.80
C LEU A 45 -3.06 -9.08 5.21
N CYS A 46 -3.78 -9.53 6.24
CA CYS A 46 -3.32 -9.46 7.64
C CYS A 46 -2.11 -10.36 7.90
N GLN A 47 -2.10 -11.59 7.37
CA GLN A 47 -0.95 -12.50 7.48
C GLN A 47 0.32 -11.88 6.87
N LEU A 48 0.20 -11.27 5.69
CA LEU A 48 1.31 -10.62 5.00
C LEU A 48 1.83 -9.40 5.77
N HIS A 49 0.92 -8.59 6.32
CA HIS A 49 1.27 -7.49 7.21
C HIS A 49 2.06 -7.99 8.43
N ASP A 50 1.54 -9.01 9.12
CA ASP A 50 2.14 -9.53 10.35
C ASP A 50 3.54 -10.07 10.10
N LEU A 51 3.76 -10.75 8.97
CA LEU A 51 5.08 -11.20 8.55
C LEU A 51 6.02 -10.03 8.23
N ALA A 52 5.49 -8.96 7.62
CA ALA A 52 6.26 -7.77 7.24
C ALA A 52 6.75 -6.96 8.44
N VAL A 53 6.01 -7.00 9.55
CA VAL A 53 6.36 -6.27 10.78
C VAL A 53 7.00 -7.15 11.85
N ALA A 54 6.92 -8.48 11.71
CA ALA A 54 7.49 -9.42 12.67
C ALA A 54 9.00 -9.23 12.83
N ASP A 55 9.42 -9.11 14.09
CA ASP A 55 10.80 -8.88 14.54
C ASP A 55 11.42 -7.52 14.18
N VAL A 56 10.68 -6.59 13.57
CA VAL A 56 11.17 -5.21 13.37
C VAL A 56 11.40 -4.57 14.74
N PHE A 57 12.58 -3.98 14.95
CA PHE A 57 13.03 -3.44 16.24
C PHE A 57 13.01 -4.43 17.41
N LYS A 58 13.02 -5.75 17.17
CA LYS A 58 13.00 -6.79 18.23
C LYS A 58 14.04 -6.57 19.33
N ARG A 59 15.23 -6.07 18.95
CA ARG A 59 16.36 -5.82 19.86
C ARG A 59 16.42 -4.38 20.40
N SER A 60 15.55 -3.49 19.96
CA SER A 60 15.48 -2.10 20.44
C SER A 60 14.73 -2.01 21.76
N SER A 61 14.87 -0.91 22.50
CA SER A 61 14.04 -0.63 23.69
C SER A 61 12.65 -0.11 23.30
N PRO A 62 11.65 -0.18 24.20
CA PRO A 62 10.47 0.67 24.10
C PRO A 62 10.87 2.16 23.96
N PRO A 63 10.12 2.99 23.22
CA PRO A 63 8.86 2.66 22.53
C PRO A 63 9.04 2.00 21.14
N LEU A 64 10.26 1.95 20.59
CA LEU A 64 10.49 1.45 19.21
C LEU A 64 10.04 -0.01 19.04
N ARG A 65 10.25 -0.85 20.05
CA ARG A 65 9.85 -2.26 20.03
C ARG A 65 8.33 -2.45 19.95
N GLU A 66 7.56 -1.50 20.46
CA GLU A 66 6.09 -1.57 20.57
C GLU A 66 5.38 -0.84 19.41
N ARG A 67 6.15 -0.17 18.54
CA ARG A 67 5.64 0.59 17.40
C ARG A 67 4.90 -0.30 16.40
N PHE A 68 5.40 -1.50 16.17
CA PHE A 68 4.87 -2.45 15.20
C PHE A 68 4.00 -3.49 15.89
N GLN A 69 2.69 -3.39 15.68
CA GLN A 69 1.70 -4.29 16.25
C GLN A 69 1.16 -5.21 15.16
N SER A 70 1.01 -6.50 15.46
CA SER A 70 0.32 -7.43 14.58
C SER A 70 -1.19 -7.22 14.60
N GLY A 71 -1.85 -7.64 13.53
CA GLY A 71 -3.29 -7.53 13.38
C GLY A 71 -3.79 -6.14 12.97
N TYR A 72 -5.09 -6.08 12.73
CA TYR A 72 -5.80 -4.83 12.47
C TYR A 72 -5.79 -3.90 13.68
N ARG A 73 -5.74 -2.59 13.43
CA ARG A 73 -5.62 -1.57 14.48
C ARG A 73 -6.87 -1.44 15.36
N ALA A 74 -6.67 -0.88 16.55
CA ALA A 74 -7.73 -0.45 17.46
C ALA A 74 -7.67 1.06 17.78
N GLN A 75 -6.64 1.76 17.30
CA GLN A 75 -6.30 3.16 17.55
C GLN A 75 -6.48 4.01 16.30
N PRO A 76 -6.58 5.35 16.39
CA PRO A 76 -6.51 6.19 15.21
C PRO A 76 -5.09 6.20 14.62
N VAL A 77 -4.98 6.46 13.33
CA VAL A 77 -3.70 6.65 12.65
C VAL A 77 -3.75 7.94 11.86
N GLU A 78 -2.72 8.77 12.01
CA GLU A 78 -2.62 10.06 11.34
C GLU A 78 -1.30 10.16 10.58
N PHE A 79 -1.34 10.80 9.42
CA PHE A 79 -0.14 11.17 8.69
C PHE A 79 -0.32 12.48 7.91
N ALA A 80 0.80 13.15 7.65
CA ALA A 80 0.81 14.43 6.94
C ALA A 80 0.59 14.26 5.44
N LEU A 81 -0.18 15.17 4.86
CA LEU A 81 -0.38 15.31 3.42
C LEU A 81 0.39 16.54 2.92
N SER A 82 1.17 16.37 1.86
CA SER A 82 1.95 17.43 1.24
C SER A 82 1.59 17.53 -0.24
N LEU A 83 1.07 18.70 -0.66
CA LEU A 83 0.68 18.95 -2.03
C LEU A 83 1.89 18.84 -2.97
N GLY A 84 1.75 18.09 -4.06
CA GLY A 84 2.83 17.80 -5.00
C GLY A 84 3.75 16.66 -4.56
N ARG A 85 3.47 16.01 -3.43
CA ARG A 85 4.22 14.83 -2.95
C ARG A 85 3.31 13.61 -2.81
N ASN A 86 2.72 13.38 -1.64
CA ASN A 86 1.75 12.31 -1.38
C ASN A 86 0.29 12.77 -1.51
N CYS A 87 0.08 13.96 -2.06
CA CYS A 87 -1.23 14.55 -2.25
C CYS A 87 -1.25 15.36 -3.54
N SER A 88 -2.26 15.17 -4.40
CA SER A 88 -2.50 16.01 -5.58
C SER A 88 -3.86 16.70 -5.48
N ALA A 89 -4.01 17.86 -6.15
CA ALA A 89 -5.27 18.59 -6.15
C ALA A 89 -6.41 17.75 -6.75
N GLN A 90 -6.10 16.98 -7.79
CA GLN A 90 -7.04 16.04 -8.39
C GLN A 90 -7.35 14.88 -7.46
N GLY A 91 -6.36 14.31 -6.75
CA GLY A 91 -6.58 13.27 -5.75
C GLY A 91 -7.50 13.70 -4.62
N LEU A 92 -7.32 14.91 -4.08
CA LEU A 92 -8.25 15.49 -3.10
C LEU A 92 -9.67 15.63 -3.67
N ALA A 93 -9.78 16.12 -4.91
CA ALA A 93 -11.08 16.27 -5.55
C ALA A 93 -11.77 14.91 -5.79
N GLU A 94 -11.03 13.87 -6.14
CA GLU A 94 -11.52 12.48 -6.23
C GLU A 94 -11.98 11.97 -4.87
N PHE A 95 -11.18 12.15 -3.81
CA PHE A 95 -11.56 11.77 -2.45
C PHE A 95 -12.86 12.45 -2.01
N HIS A 96 -12.99 13.78 -2.16
CA HIS A 96 -14.18 14.53 -1.75
C HIS A 96 -15.46 14.13 -2.50
N ARG A 97 -15.35 13.57 -3.71
CA ARG A 97 -16.50 13.02 -4.46
C ARG A 97 -16.82 11.57 -4.08
N SER A 98 -15.92 10.88 -3.39
CA SER A 98 -16.08 9.48 -3.02
C SER A 98 -16.95 9.31 -1.76
N ALA A 99 -17.52 8.13 -1.58
CA ALA A 99 -18.21 7.77 -0.34
C ALA A 99 -17.27 7.77 0.89
N ALA A 100 -15.94 7.67 0.69
CA ALA A 100 -14.97 7.69 1.79
C ALA A 100 -14.93 9.05 2.51
N ALA A 101 -15.25 10.15 1.81
CA ALA A 101 -15.28 11.48 2.41
C ALA A 101 -16.42 11.70 3.41
N THR A 102 -17.45 10.86 3.40
CA THR A 102 -18.67 11.06 4.21
C THR A 102 -19.03 9.86 5.09
N ASN A 103 -18.34 8.73 4.97
CA ASN A 103 -18.64 7.51 5.74
C ASN A 103 -18.04 7.51 7.16
N GLY A 104 -17.32 8.57 7.55
CA GLY A 104 -16.74 8.76 8.88
C GLY A 104 -15.51 7.88 9.20
N TRP A 105 -14.95 7.15 8.24
CA TRP A 105 -13.71 6.38 8.43
C TRP A 105 -12.46 7.25 8.39
N ILE A 106 -12.47 8.26 7.54
CA ILE A 106 -11.33 9.10 7.23
C ILE A 106 -11.75 10.56 7.35
N GLU A 107 -10.94 11.35 8.00
CA GLU A 107 -11.02 12.81 8.02
C GLU A 107 -9.79 13.36 7.29
N VAL A 108 -10.01 14.33 6.39
CA VAL A 108 -8.93 14.97 5.63
C VAL A 108 -8.96 16.46 5.90
N GLU A 109 -7.83 16.97 6.35
CA GLU A 109 -7.50 18.39 6.37
C GLU A 109 -6.60 18.66 5.16
N PRO A 110 -7.07 19.39 4.13
CA PRO A 110 -6.30 19.60 2.92
C PRO A 110 -5.02 20.42 3.17
N PRO A 111 -3.89 20.09 2.51
CA PRO A 111 -2.70 20.95 2.54
C PRO A 111 -2.96 22.31 1.91
N THR A 112 -2.27 23.33 2.42
CA THR A 112 -2.26 24.68 1.83
C THR A 112 -0.85 25.07 1.41
N HIS A 113 -0.68 26.23 0.76
CA HIS A 113 0.65 26.73 0.46
C HIS A 113 1.44 26.96 1.76
N GLY A 114 2.50 26.18 1.94
CA GLY A 114 3.41 26.28 3.08
C GLY A 114 3.00 25.50 4.33
N HIS A 115 1.84 24.84 4.36
CA HIS A 115 1.42 24.02 5.50
C HIS A 115 0.98 22.63 5.05
N PRO A 116 1.55 21.56 5.64
CA PRO A 116 1.06 20.22 5.38
C PRO A 116 -0.37 20.10 5.90
N GLY A 117 -1.19 19.38 5.14
CA GLY A 117 -2.48 18.89 5.62
C GLY A 117 -2.30 17.60 6.40
N ARG A 118 -3.39 16.94 6.72
CA ARG A 118 -3.37 15.61 7.37
C ARG A 118 -4.51 14.73 6.89
N LEU A 119 -4.26 13.44 6.94
CA LEU A 119 -5.29 12.40 6.88
C LEU A 119 -5.32 11.71 8.23
N LEU A 120 -6.50 11.67 8.85
CA LEU A 120 -6.79 10.94 10.07
C LEU A 120 -7.72 9.76 9.77
N ALA A 121 -7.21 8.55 9.94
CA ALA A 121 -8.01 7.33 9.94
C ALA A 121 -8.57 7.11 11.35
N GLN A 122 -9.90 7.23 11.48
CA GLN A 122 -10.61 7.27 12.76
C GLN A 122 -10.53 5.93 13.51
N THR A 123 -10.64 5.97 14.84
CA THR A 123 -10.67 4.78 15.70
C THR A 123 -11.77 3.80 15.29
N ARG A 124 -11.40 2.53 15.13
CA ARG A 124 -12.27 1.41 14.77
C ARG A 124 -11.80 0.16 15.51
N SER A 125 -12.71 -0.78 15.73
CA SER A 125 -12.32 -2.08 16.27
C SER A 125 -11.58 -2.90 15.22
N PRO A 126 -10.70 -3.84 15.62
CA PRO A 126 -10.04 -4.75 14.68
C PRO A 126 -11.01 -5.51 13.78
N ALA A 127 -12.18 -5.90 14.31
CA ALA A 127 -13.24 -6.57 13.53
C ALA A 127 -13.80 -5.67 12.42
N LEU A 128 -14.10 -4.39 12.73
CA LEU A 128 -14.54 -3.45 11.71
C LEU A 128 -13.46 -3.19 10.66
N CYS A 129 -12.19 -3.11 11.07
CA CYS A 129 -11.07 -2.96 10.14
C CYS A 129 -10.93 -4.19 9.23
N PHE A 130 -11.11 -5.41 9.76
CA PHE A 130 -11.16 -6.64 8.97
C PHE A 130 -12.30 -6.58 7.95
N ASP A 131 -13.52 -6.27 8.39
CA ASP A 131 -14.70 -6.20 7.51
C ASP A 131 -14.46 -5.15 6.41
N LYS A 132 -13.85 -4.01 6.76
CA LYS A 132 -13.52 -2.96 5.80
C LYS A 132 -12.48 -3.41 4.77
N ALA A 133 -11.45 -4.16 5.18
CA ALA A 133 -10.49 -4.76 4.24
C ALA A 133 -11.20 -5.73 3.29
N GLN A 134 -12.07 -6.59 3.84
CA GLN A 134 -12.81 -7.58 3.07
C GLN A 134 -13.77 -6.92 2.09
N ASP A 135 -14.44 -5.84 2.46
CA ASP A 135 -15.33 -5.07 1.59
C ASP A 135 -14.57 -4.49 0.40
N ILE A 136 -13.42 -3.83 0.66
CA ILE A 136 -12.61 -3.22 -0.40
C ILE A 136 -12.07 -4.28 -1.37
N LEU A 137 -11.57 -5.41 -0.85
CA LEU A 137 -11.06 -6.52 -1.66
C LEU A 137 -12.19 -7.22 -2.44
N SER A 138 -13.37 -7.38 -1.86
CA SER A 138 -14.54 -7.94 -2.55
C SER A 138 -15.03 -7.03 -3.68
N GLN A 139 -15.03 -5.71 -3.47
CA GLN A 139 -15.37 -4.73 -4.51
C GLN A 139 -14.38 -4.76 -5.66
N TYR A 140 -13.09 -4.94 -5.38
CA TYR A 140 -12.08 -5.16 -6.40
C TYR A 140 -12.36 -6.46 -7.19
N ALA A 141 -12.55 -7.58 -6.48
CA ALA A 141 -12.79 -8.88 -7.10
C ALA A 141 -14.04 -8.90 -8.00
N ALA A 142 -15.04 -8.08 -7.70
CA ALA A 142 -16.24 -7.92 -8.53
C ALA A 142 -16.01 -7.13 -9.84
N GLN A 143 -14.92 -6.36 -9.93
CA GLN A 143 -14.62 -5.48 -11.07
C GLN A 143 -13.58 -6.07 -12.04
N VAL A 144 -12.83 -7.07 -11.62
CA VAL A 144 -11.74 -7.66 -12.41
C VAL A 144 -12.05 -9.11 -12.78
N PRO A 145 -11.49 -9.62 -13.90
CA PRO A 145 -11.59 -11.04 -14.19
C PRO A 145 -10.88 -11.86 -13.10
N PRO A 146 -11.33 -13.12 -12.88
CA PRO A 146 -10.64 -14.01 -11.96
C PRO A 146 -9.19 -14.22 -12.41
N PRO A 147 -8.27 -14.53 -11.47
CA PRO A 147 -6.87 -14.75 -11.79
C PRO A 147 -6.71 -15.76 -12.93
N SER A 148 -5.95 -15.38 -13.96
CA SER A 148 -5.75 -16.25 -15.13
C SER A 148 -4.44 -17.01 -14.98
N ASN A 149 -4.47 -18.34 -15.15
CA ASN A 149 -3.28 -19.20 -15.20
C ASN A 149 -2.33 -18.89 -16.38
N CYS A 150 -2.69 -17.94 -17.25
CA CYS A 150 -1.89 -17.51 -18.39
C CYS A 150 -0.69 -16.69 -17.91
N ARG A 151 0.52 -17.22 -18.15
CA ARG A 151 1.78 -16.55 -17.83
C ARG A 151 1.95 -15.29 -18.69
N GLN A 152 2.20 -14.17 -18.00
CA GLN A 152 2.73 -12.91 -18.52
C GLN A 152 1.97 -12.30 -19.71
N ARG A 153 0.83 -11.67 -19.42
CA ARG A 153 0.26 -10.64 -20.28
C ARG A 153 1.25 -9.48 -20.39
N ALA A 154 1.34 -8.88 -21.57
CA ALA A 154 2.17 -7.70 -21.78
C ALA A 154 1.59 -6.49 -21.03
N GLU A 155 0.27 -6.29 -21.06
CA GLU A 155 -0.43 -5.16 -20.45
C GLU A 155 -1.81 -5.56 -19.91
N LEU A 156 -2.30 -4.79 -18.94
CA LEU A 156 -3.70 -4.84 -18.48
C LEU A 156 -4.55 -3.84 -19.25
N ASP A 157 -5.83 -4.14 -19.39
CA ASP A 157 -6.80 -3.12 -19.79
C ASP A 157 -6.89 -2.01 -18.72
N ASP A 158 -7.28 -0.82 -19.18
CA ASP A 158 -7.34 0.37 -18.32
C ASP A 158 -8.31 0.20 -17.15
N ALA A 159 -9.38 -0.58 -17.32
CA ALA A 159 -10.38 -0.82 -16.27
C ALA A 159 -9.82 -1.65 -15.12
N THR A 160 -9.10 -2.73 -15.43
CA THR A 160 -8.44 -3.60 -14.46
C THR A 160 -7.33 -2.83 -13.74
N MET A 161 -6.53 -2.06 -14.47
CA MET A 161 -5.48 -1.23 -13.88
C MET A 161 -6.07 -0.17 -12.95
N HIS A 162 -7.19 0.46 -13.33
CA HIS A 162 -7.92 1.40 -12.48
C HIS A 162 -8.45 0.73 -11.21
N ALA A 163 -9.04 -0.47 -11.32
CA ALA A 163 -9.54 -1.22 -10.16
C ALA A 163 -8.41 -1.59 -9.18
N ILE A 164 -7.23 -1.98 -9.67
CA ILE A 164 -6.05 -2.25 -8.83
C ILE A 164 -5.61 -0.97 -8.10
N ALA A 165 -5.45 0.13 -8.83
CA ALA A 165 -5.03 1.42 -8.28
C ALA A 165 -6.01 1.91 -7.19
N GLN A 166 -7.31 1.84 -7.48
CA GLN A 166 -8.35 2.26 -6.56
C GLN A 166 -8.42 1.35 -5.31
N CYS A 167 -8.29 0.03 -5.48
CA CYS A 167 -8.25 -0.91 -4.36
C CYS A 167 -7.08 -0.60 -3.41
N CYS A 168 -5.88 -0.45 -3.95
CA CYS A 168 -4.69 -0.13 -3.17
C CYS A 168 -4.80 1.24 -2.49
N GLN A 169 -5.29 2.25 -3.20
CA GLN A 169 -5.50 3.57 -2.61
C GLN A 169 -6.49 3.52 -1.44
N GLN A 170 -7.63 2.85 -1.61
CA GLN A 170 -8.61 2.73 -0.54
C GLN A 170 -8.03 1.99 0.67
N LEU A 171 -7.35 0.85 0.47
CA LEU A 171 -6.73 0.12 1.57
C LEU A 171 -5.70 0.98 2.33
N ASN A 172 -4.88 1.73 1.59
CA ASN A 172 -3.87 2.60 2.18
C ASN A 172 -4.51 3.76 2.95
N GLN A 173 -5.46 4.49 2.35
CA GLN A 173 -6.16 5.62 2.98
C GLN A 173 -6.90 5.25 4.27
N HIS A 174 -7.47 4.05 4.36
CA HIS A 174 -8.17 3.60 5.58
C HIS A 174 -7.20 3.21 6.71
N HIS A 175 -5.90 3.06 6.41
CA HIS A 175 -4.84 2.73 7.34
C HIS A 175 -5.25 1.59 8.28
N LEU A 176 -5.67 0.43 7.75
CA LEU A 176 -6.31 -0.61 8.56
C LEU A 176 -5.36 -1.28 9.59
N PHE A 177 -4.06 -1.02 9.48
CA PHE A 177 -3.04 -1.44 10.43
C PHE A 177 -2.46 -0.27 11.21
N ALA A 178 -1.91 -0.55 12.39
CA ALA A 178 -1.30 0.47 13.27
C ALA A 178 -0.12 1.17 12.59
N GLU A 179 0.65 0.41 11.82
CA GLU A 179 1.86 0.85 11.14
C GLU A 179 2.08 0.00 9.88
N ALA A 180 3.11 0.32 9.12
CA ALA A 180 3.55 -0.44 7.94
C ALA A 180 2.53 -0.59 6.79
N ASN A 181 1.44 0.18 6.80
CA ASN A 181 0.41 0.16 5.75
C ASN A 181 1.01 0.28 4.35
N ILE A 182 1.93 1.21 4.10
CA ILE A 182 2.51 1.38 2.77
C ILE A 182 3.37 0.18 2.30
N ARG A 183 3.99 -0.55 3.24
CA ARG A 183 4.71 -1.80 2.92
C ARG A 183 3.71 -2.90 2.56
N THR A 184 2.68 -3.06 3.38
CA THR A 184 1.65 -4.06 3.14
C THR A 184 0.91 -3.79 1.84
N ILE A 185 0.51 -2.55 1.60
CA ILE A 185 -0.33 -2.20 0.45
C ILE A 185 0.52 -1.96 -0.80
N GLY A 186 1.45 -1.02 -0.75
CA GLY A 186 2.22 -0.60 -1.91
C GLY A 186 3.27 -1.61 -2.37
N PHE A 187 3.80 -2.46 -1.47
CA PHE A 187 4.79 -3.48 -1.83
C PHE A 187 4.20 -4.89 -1.97
N LEU A 188 3.30 -5.33 -1.07
CA LEU A 188 2.77 -6.69 -1.11
C LEU A 188 1.43 -6.79 -1.86
N CYS A 189 0.38 -6.09 -1.42
CA CYS A 189 -0.96 -6.13 -2.02
C CYS A 189 -0.92 -5.77 -3.51
N LEU A 190 -0.36 -4.62 -3.85
CA LEU A 190 -0.27 -4.15 -5.23
C LEU A 190 0.38 -5.18 -6.16
N ASN A 191 1.53 -5.73 -5.75
CA ASN A 191 2.22 -6.73 -6.55
C ASN A 191 1.46 -8.06 -6.64
N LYS A 192 0.73 -8.46 -5.59
CA LYS A 192 -0.16 -9.62 -5.66
C LYS A 192 -1.24 -9.42 -6.70
N LEU A 193 -1.91 -8.28 -6.68
CA LEU A 193 -3.00 -7.98 -7.63
C LEU A 193 -2.49 -7.93 -9.08
N LEU A 194 -1.30 -7.37 -9.31
CA LEU A 194 -0.65 -7.37 -10.63
C LEU A 194 -0.30 -8.79 -11.11
N LEU A 195 0.28 -9.60 -10.22
CA LEU A 195 0.67 -10.98 -10.51
C LEU A 195 -0.55 -11.88 -10.79
N ASP A 196 -1.65 -11.69 -10.04
CA ASP A 196 -2.91 -12.43 -10.25
C ASP A 196 -3.52 -12.16 -11.62
N GLN A 197 -3.33 -10.95 -12.13
CA GLN A 197 -3.75 -10.56 -13.48
C GLN A 197 -2.69 -10.89 -14.55
N GLY A 198 -1.61 -11.57 -14.14
CA GLY A 198 -0.58 -12.08 -15.02
C GLY A 198 0.30 -11.00 -15.63
N VAL A 199 0.47 -9.83 -15.02
CA VAL A 199 1.40 -8.79 -15.50
C VAL A 199 2.63 -8.67 -14.59
N ALA A 200 3.65 -7.94 -15.07
CA ALA A 200 4.87 -7.72 -14.32
C ALA A 200 4.60 -6.99 -12.99
N PRO A 201 5.31 -7.36 -11.90
CA PRO A 201 5.39 -6.56 -10.68
C PRO A 201 5.85 -5.11 -10.96
N THR A 202 5.60 -4.25 -9.99
CA THR A 202 6.03 -2.85 -10.02
C THR A 202 6.98 -2.52 -8.88
N ILE A 203 8.02 -1.74 -9.19
CA ILE A 203 8.92 -1.12 -8.21
C ILE A 203 8.60 0.37 -8.19
N LEU A 204 7.70 0.77 -7.29
CA LEU A 204 7.34 2.18 -7.13
C LEU A 204 8.54 2.98 -6.62
N GLU A 205 8.75 4.16 -7.21
CA GLU A 205 9.69 5.14 -6.67
C GLU A 205 9.17 5.71 -5.38
N TYR A 206 7.98 6.29 -5.40
CA TYR A 206 7.40 6.91 -4.24
C TYR A 206 6.07 6.23 -3.91
N PRO A 207 6.06 5.18 -3.06
CA PRO A 207 4.86 4.37 -2.85
C PRO A 207 3.72 5.16 -2.19
N LYS A 208 4.05 6.24 -1.46
CA LYS A 208 3.08 7.17 -0.86
C LYS A 208 2.25 7.96 -1.89
N VAL A 209 2.46 7.73 -3.20
CA VAL A 209 1.46 8.11 -4.23
C VAL A 209 0.07 7.52 -3.93
N LEU A 210 0.01 6.41 -3.19
CA LEU A 210 -1.23 5.77 -2.74
C LEU A 210 -1.96 6.52 -1.60
N ASP A 211 -1.41 7.61 -1.08
CA ASP A 211 -2.02 8.35 0.04
C ASP A 211 -3.20 9.20 -0.45
N MET A 212 -2.95 10.27 -1.23
CA MET A 212 -3.98 11.22 -1.68
C MET A 212 -3.68 11.80 -3.07
N CYS A 213 -2.97 11.05 -3.93
CA CYS A 213 -2.83 11.42 -5.35
C CYS A 213 -4.04 10.93 -6.17
N SER A 214 -4.17 11.39 -7.41
CA SER A 214 -5.26 10.93 -8.27
C SER A 214 -5.04 9.48 -8.68
N THR A 215 -6.12 8.79 -9.05
CA THR A 215 -6.02 7.44 -9.58
C THR A 215 -5.15 7.40 -10.84
N ALA A 216 -5.19 8.46 -11.66
CA ALA A 216 -4.32 8.60 -12.82
C ALA A 216 -2.82 8.68 -12.45
N ASP A 217 -2.49 9.45 -11.40
CA ASP A 217 -1.11 9.55 -10.88
C ASP A 217 -0.61 8.18 -10.40
N ILE A 218 -1.47 7.43 -9.71
CA ILE A 218 -1.16 6.08 -9.20
C ILE A 218 -0.90 5.11 -10.36
N ILE A 219 -1.76 5.10 -11.38
CA ILE A 219 -1.57 4.24 -12.56
C ILE A 219 -0.26 4.59 -13.28
N ALA A 220 0.05 5.88 -13.44
CA ALA A 220 1.30 6.32 -14.05
C ALA A 220 2.52 5.83 -13.25
N ALA A 221 2.47 5.93 -11.92
CA ALA A 221 3.53 5.43 -11.03
C ALA A 221 3.68 3.90 -11.12
N ILE A 222 2.57 3.15 -11.18
CA ILE A 222 2.59 1.69 -11.37
C ILE A 222 3.29 1.32 -12.67
N ARG A 223 2.88 1.94 -13.80
CA ARG A 223 3.47 1.68 -15.12
C ARG A 223 4.96 2.02 -15.15
N GLN A 224 5.35 3.16 -14.60
CA GLN A 224 6.77 3.53 -14.52
C GLN A 224 7.55 2.53 -13.65
N GLY A 225 6.99 2.06 -12.55
CA GLY A 225 7.62 1.04 -11.70
C GLY A 225 7.71 -0.33 -12.36
N GLN A 226 6.78 -0.70 -13.26
CA GLN A 226 6.87 -1.91 -14.07
C GLN A 226 8.04 -1.82 -15.07
N HIS A 227 8.22 -0.65 -15.72
CA HIS A 227 9.39 -0.42 -16.58
C HIS A 227 10.71 -0.54 -15.81
N ARG A 228 10.79 -0.03 -14.57
CA ARG A 228 11.98 -0.20 -13.72
C ARG A 228 12.25 -1.66 -13.41
N PHE A 229 11.20 -2.42 -13.07
CA PHE A 229 11.33 -3.86 -12.82
C PHE A 229 11.88 -4.59 -14.04
N GLN A 230 11.32 -4.33 -15.23
CA GLN A 230 11.78 -4.92 -16.49
C GLN A 230 13.24 -4.55 -16.80
N ALA A 231 13.64 -3.30 -16.58
CA ALA A 231 15.02 -2.86 -16.78
C ALA A 231 16.01 -3.61 -15.88
N LEU A 232 15.64 -3.90 -14.63
CA LEU A 232 16.46 -4.70 -13.71
C LEU A 232 16.53 -6.19 -14.08
N GLN A 233 15.52 -6.73 -14.76
CA GLN A 233 15.57 -8.12 -15.26
C GLN A 233 16.49 -8.26 -16.48
N ALA A 234 16.72 -7.17 -17.21
CA ALA A 234 17.56 -7.15 -18.42
C ALA A 234 19.03 -6.80 -18.14
N ALA A 235 19.36 -6.37 -16.92
CA ALA A 235 20.71 -6.01 -16.47
C ALA A 235 21.46 -7.21 -15.88
#